data_AF-A0A5P9C6F3-F1
#
_entry.id   AF-A0A5P9C6F3-F1
#
_cell.length_a   1.000
_cell.length_b   1.000
_cell.length_c   1.000
_cell.angle_alpha   90.00
_cell.angle_beta   90.00
_cell.angle_gamma   90.00
#
_symmetry.space_group_name_H-M   'P 1'
#
loop_
_entity.id
_entity.type
_entity.pdbx_description
1 polymer ?
#
loop_
_entity_poly.entity_id
_entity_poly.type
_entity_poly.pdbx_seq_one_letter_code
_entity_poly.pdbx_strand_id
1 'polypeptide(L)'
;MESIDDRVRALVDKAGLDELVKKTEISGTRWRTVRYDKRTRISTQEVEALTLLYPSYALWLASGAIAPESGQTSPEYDEANRNLTDQHAG
;
A
#
# COMPACT_ATOMS: atom_id res chain seq x y z
N MET A 1 4.77 -13.48 10.60
CA MET A 1 5.56 -12.84 9.54
C MET A 1 4.57 -12.34 8.52
N GLU A 2 4.44 -11.03 8.36
CA GLU A 2 3.54 -10.45 7.36
C GLU A 2 4.04 -10.79 5.96
N SER A 3 3.20 -11.49 5.19
CA SER A 3 3.47 -11.78 3.79
C SER A 3 3.31 -10.52 2.95
N ILE A 4 3.90 -10.53 1.75
CA ILE A 4 3.68 -9.47 0.76
C ILE A 4 2.20 -9.26 0.45
N ASP A 5 1.42 -10.35 0.44
CA ASP A 5 -0.02 -10.31 0.21
C ASP A 5 -0.77 -9.47 1.25
N ASP A 6 -0.32 -9.49 2.50
CA ASP A 6 -0.95 -8.74 3.59
C ASP A 6 -0.69 -7.24 3.45
N ARG A 7 0.57 -6.87 3.18
CA ARG A 7 0.99 -5.49 2.92
C ARG A 7 0.29 -4.89 1.70
N VAL A 8 0.19 -5.65 0.63
CA VAL A 8 -0.57 -5.24 -0.57
C VAL A 8 -2.03 -4.97 -0.22
N ARG A 9 -2.67 -5.85 0.55
CA ARG A 9 -4.07 -5.65 0.98
C ARG A 9 -4.24 -4.42 1.85
N ALA A 10 -3.34 -4.19 2.80
CA ALA A 10 -3.37 -2.99 3.65
C ALA A 10 -3.24 -1.71 2.82
N LEU A 11 -2.35 -1.70 1.82
CA LEU A 11 -2.20 -0.55 0.93
C LEU A 11 -3.42 -0.35 0.03
N VAL A 12 -3.98 -1.43 -0.53
CA VAL A 12 -5.21 -1.38 -1.33
C VAL A 12 -6.40 -0.89 -0.51
N ASP A 13 -6.44 -1.25 0.78
CA ASP A 13 -7.47 -0.80 1.70
C ASP A 13 -7.44 0.72 1.85
N LYS A 14 -6.24 1.25 2.12
CA LYS A 14 -5.96 2.67 2.35
C LYS A 14 -6.07 3.55 1.09
N ALA A 15 -5.55 3.07 -0.04
CA ALA A 15 -5.60 3.77 -1.33
C ALA A 15 -7.04 3.92 -1.84
N GLY A 16 -7.87 2.89 -1.60
CA GLY A 16 -9.24 2.85 -2.09
C GLY A 16 -9.35 2.28 -3.50
N LEU A 17 -10.39 1.47 -3.71
CA LEU A 17 -10.59 0.74 -4.97
C LEU A 17 -10.79 1.66 -6.18
N ASP A 18 -11.50 2.78 -6.01
CA ASP A 18 -11.81 3.70 -7.10
C ASP A 18 -10.55 4.38 -7.66
N GLU A 19 -9.62 4.80 -6.78
CA GLU A 19 -8.35 5.39 -7.20
C GLU A 19 -7.50 4.36 -7.96
N LEU A 20 -7.40 3.14 -7.43
CA LEU A 20 -6.64 2.08 -8.06
C LEU A 20 -7.17 1.73 -9.45
N VAL A 21 -8.49 1.65 -9.63
CA VAL A 21 -9.11 1.37 -10.94
C VAL A 21 -8.88 2.49 -11.93
N LYS A 22 -8.86 3.74 -11.47
CA LYS A 22 -8.62 4.90 -12.36
C LYS A 22 -7.16 5.04 -12.78
N LYS A 23 -6.23 4.70 -11.88
CA LYS A 23 -4.80 4.90 -12.11
C LYS A 23 -4.05 3.65 -12.56
N THR A 24 -4.68 2.47 -12.52
CA THR A 24 -4.08 1.20 -12.98
C THR A 24 -4.91 0.59 -14.10
N GLU A 25 -4.28 -0.23 -14.93
CA GLU A 25 -4.97 -1.01 -15.96
C GLU A 25 -5.71 -2.24 -15.37
N ILE A 26 -5.65 -2.43 -14.05
CA ILE A 26 -6.23 -3.57 -13.35
C ILE A 26 -7.72 -3.31 -13.10
N SER A 27 -8.55 -4.28 -13.47
CA SER A 27 -10.01 -4.17 -13.31
C SER A 27 -10.42 -4.05 -11.85
N GLY A 28 -11.47 -3.27 -11.56
CA GLY A 28 -11.98 -3.12 -10.19
C GLY A 28 -12.43 -4.41 -9.51
N THR A 29 -12.90 -5.39 -10.29
CA THR A 29 -13.18 -6.73 -9.79
C THR A 29 -11.92 -7.39 -9.23
N ARG A 30 -10.77 -7.23 -9.90
CA ARG A 30 -9.50 -7.79 -9.44
C ARG A 30 -9.05 -7.14 -8.14
N TRP A 31 -9.12 -5.80 -8.05
CA TRP A 31 -8.83 -5.09 -6.80
C TRP A 31 -9.77 -5.48 -5.65
N ARG A 32 -11.06 -5.70 -5.94
CA ARG A 32 -12.01 -6.23 -4.95
C ARG A 32 -11.61 -7.62 -4.48
N THR A 33 -11.26 -8.53 -5.39
CA THR A 33 -10.79 -9.87 -5.02
C THR A 33 -9.54 -9.78 -4.16
N VAL A 34 -8.56 -8.97 -4.55
CA VAL A 34 -7.33 -8.73 -3.77
C VAL A 34 -7.65 -8.28 -2.35
N ARG A 35 -8.56 -7.30 -2.20
CA ARG A 35 -8.95 -6.73 -0.90
C ARG A 35 -9.75 -7.68 -0.02
N TYR A 36 -10.75 -8.37 -0.57
CA TYR A 36 -11.72 -9.15 0.21
C TYR A 36 -11.37 -10.64 0.28
N ASP A 37 -10.76 -11.20 -0.76
CA ASP A 37 -10.48 -12.63 -0.83
C ASP A 37 -9.07 -12.92 -0.30
N LYS A 38 -9.01 -13.39 0.96
CA LYS A 38 -7.72 -13.72 1.60
C LYS A 38 -7.01 -14.92 0.98
N ARG A 39 -7.71 -15.74 0.21
CA ARG A 39 -7.18 -16.95 -0.45
C ARG A 39 -6.58 -16.64 -1.81
N THR A 40 -6.95 -15.52 -2.41
CA THR A 40 -6.39 -15.08 -3.68
C THR A 40 -4.91 -14.77 -3.52
N ARG A 41 -4.12 -15.18 -4.50
CA ARG A 41 -2.71 -14.83 -4.58
C ARG A 41 -2.59 -13.49 -5.28
N ILE A 42 -1.76 -12.63 -4.70
CA ILE A 42 -1.38 -11.38 -5.34
C ILE A 42 -0.40 -11.70 -6.45
N SER A 43 -0.70 -11.25 -7.68
CA SER A 43 0.25 -11.37 -8.78
C SER A 43 1.24 -10.22 -8.76
N THR A 44 2.35 -10.39 -9.46
CA THR A 44 3.36 -9.33 -9.62
C THR A 44 2.80 -8.06 -10.25
N GLN A 45 1.76 -8.15 -11.08
CA GLN A 45 1.10 -6.99 -11.69
C GLN A 45 0.47 -6.06 -10.65
N GLU A 46 -0.25 -6.60 -9.66
CA GLU A 46 -0.82 -5.80 -8.58
C GLU A 46 0.27 -5.11 -7.75
N VAL A 47 1.35 -5.83 -7.45
CA VAL A 47 2.49 -5.27 -6.71
C VAL A 47 3.13 -4.15 -7.52
N GLU A 48 3.43 -4.39 -8.80
CA GLU A 48 4.06 -3.42 -9.69
C GLU A 48 3.19 -2.15 -9.82
N ALA A 49 1.90 -2.31 -10.04
CA ALA A 49 0.96 -1.20 -10.11
C ALA A 49 0.98 -0.36 -8.81
N LEU A 50 1.02 -1.00 -7.64
CA LEU A 50 1.12 -0.28 -6.37
C LEU A 50 2.47 0.41 -6.20
N THR A 51 3.58 -0.21 -6.61
CA THR A 51 4.91 0.42 -6.56
C THR A 51 5.03 1.61 -7.51
N LEU A 52 4.32 1.59 -8.64
CA LEU A 52 4.28 2.71 -9.57
C LEU A 52 3.43 3.86 -9.03
N LEU A 53 2.30 3.55 -8.38
CA LEU A 53 1.43 4.56 -7.76
C LEU A 53 2.01 5.16 -6.49
N TYR A 54 2.67 4.34 -5.68
CA TYR A 54 3.26 4.70 -4.40
C TYR A 54 4.72 4.25 -4.34
N PRO A 55 5.62 4.93 -5.09
CA PRO A 55 7.03 4.55 -5.15
C PRO A 55 7.74 4.65 -3.79
N SER A 56 7.26 5.51 -2.91
CA SER A 56 7.71 5.61 -1.52
C SER A 56 7.41 4.37 -0.69
N TYR A 57 6.48 3.51 -1.09
CA TYR A 57 6.14 2.29 -0.37
C TYR A 57 6.75 1.04 -1.00
N ALA A 58 7.61 1.18 -2.02
CA ALA A 58 8.14 0.05 -2.77
C ALA A 58 9.02 -0.87 -1.90
N LEU A 59 9.90 -0.30 -1.08
CA LEU A 59 10.74 -1.08 -0.17
C LEU A 59 9.90 -1.86 0.84
N TRP A 60 8.88 -1.21 1.38
CA TRP A 60 7.96 -1.81 2.35
C TRP A 60 7.12 -2.91 1.71
N LEU A 61 6.61 -2.73 0.49
CA LEU A 61 5.88 -3.76 -0.25
C LEU A 61 6.76 -4.98 -0.57
N ALA A 62 8.03 -4.78 -0.92
CA ALA A 62 8.93 -5.89 -1.24
C ALA A 62 9.42 -6.62 0.02
N SER A 63 10.00 -5.88 0.97
CA SER A 63 10.77 -6.45 2.08
C SER A 63 10.12 -6.31 3.46
N GLY A 64 9.15 -5.41 3.62
CA GLY A 64 8.55 -5.05 4.90
C GLY A 64 9.40 -4.05 5.69
N ALA A 65 10.60 -3.73 5.20
CA ALA A 65 11.43 -2.70 5.77
C ALA A 65 10.99 -1.30 5.31
N ILE A 66 11.28 -0.31 6.13
CA ILE A 66 11.15 1.11 5.80
C ILE A 66 12.53 1.75 5.90
N ALA A 67 12.80 2.73 5.04
CA ALA A 67 13.96 3.60 5.08
C ALA A 67 13.50 5.06 4.88
N PRO A 68 12.95 5.70 5.93
CA PRO A 68 12.44 7.07 5.86
C PRO A 68 13.49 8.07 5.38
N GLU A 69 14.76 7.83 5.73
CA GLU A 69 15.93 8.61 5.29
C GLU A 69 16.13 8.62 3.76
N SER A 70 15.66 7.58 3.06
CA SER A 70 15.70 7.46 1.61
C SER A 70 14.34 7.76 0.95
N GLY A 71 13.37 8.28 1.72
CA GLY A 71 11.99 8.52 1.26
C GLY A 71 11.16 7.25 1.04
N GLN A 72 11.64 6.11 1.55
CA GLN A 72 10.96 4.82 1.49
C GLN A 72 10.24 4.57 2.82
N THR A 73 8.95 4.79 2.90
CA THR A 73 8.16 4.71 4.13
C THR A 73 7.11 3.60 4.05
N SER A 74 6.31 3.45 5.10
CA SER A 74 5.12 2.61 5.08
C SER A 74 3.87 3.48 5.29
N PRO A 75 2.70 2.99 4.86
CA PRO A 75 1.44 3.66 5.11
C PRO A 75 1.16 3.93 6.60
N GLU A 76 1.60 3.02 7.48
CA GLU A 76 1.49 3.18 8.93
C GLU A 76 2.44 4.24 9.47
N TYR A 77 3.68 4.30 8.95
CA TYR A 77 4.65 5.33 9.33
C TYR A 77 4.15 6.72 8.95
N ASP A 78 3.60 6.88 7.74
CA ASP A 78 3.05 8.16 7.28
C ASP A 78 1.84 8.60 8.13
N GLU A 79 0.98 7.65 8.51
CA GLU A 79 -0.16 7.91 9.39
C GLU A 79 0.27 8.32 10.80
N ALA A 80 1.23 7.59 11.39
CA ALA A 80 1.78 7.93 12.70
C ALA A 80 2.45 9.31 12.68
N ASN A 81 3.23 9.60 11.62
CA ASN A 81 3.91 10.89 11.48
C ASN A 81 2.91 12.05 11.31
N ARG A 82 1.82 11.84 10.56
CA ARG A 82 0.74 12.82 10.41
C ARG A 82 0.01 13.14 11.72
N ASN A 83 -0.22 12.13 12.57
CA ASN A 83 -0.84 12.33 13.89
C ASN A 83 0.08 13.08 14.86
N LEU A 84 1.41 12.90 14.77
CA LEU A 84 2.38 13.59 15.62
C LEU A 84 2.46 15.10 15.32
N THR A 85 2.30 15.49 14.05
CA THR A 85 2.27 16.92 13.66
C THR A 85 1.01 17.64 14.13
N ASP A 86 -0.09 16.92 14.39
CA ASP A 86 -1.36 17.50 14.84
C ASP A 86 -1.36 17.77 16.37
N GLN A 87 -0.53 17.05 17.12
CA GLN A 87 -0.44 17.19 18.59
C GLN A 87 0.39 18.39 19.07
N HIS A 88 0.94 19.20 18.17
CA HIS A 88 1.58 20.47 18.49
C HIS A 88 0.69 21.67 18.14
N ALA A 89 -0.48 21.75 18.77
CA ALA A 89 -1.30 22.95 18.77
C ALA A 89 -1.84 23.24 20.18
N GLY A 90 -1.07 24.04 20.93
CA GLY A 90 -1.53 25.04 21.92
C GLY A 90 -2.25 24.56 23.15
#